data_AF-A0A4Q5R2W8-F1
#
_entry.id   AF-A0A4Q5R2W8-F1
#
_cell.length_a   1.000
_cell.length_b   1.000
_cell.length_c   1.000
_cell.angle_alpha   90.00
_cell.angle_beta   90.00
_cell.angle_gamma   90.00
#
_symmetry.space_group_name_H-M   'P 1'
#
loop_
_entity.id
_entity.type
_entity.pdbx_description
1 polymer ?
#
loop_
_entity_poly.entity_id
_entity_poly.type
_entity_poly.pdbx_seq_one_letter_code
_entity_poly.pdbx_strand_id
1 'polypeptide(L)'
;MVVIGPEPAERQKIGPLLNPTENTIVLVDTAQRKLFGQLADYLHHGITSPEPLGAYATVLLLTSTRSGAAPTYRINATTSVQPLALRNVAGVLPGHDPKRAKEYVVFSGHYDHLGILKPVAGDSIANGADDDASGTTAVVALAEYFKKRNDNARPLLFVAFAAEEVGGYGSKYFSKQLKPEEVTAMFNIEMIGKEAKFGPKTAFITGYDKSDFGPLLQANLKDTAFKFEPDPYPEQNLFYRSDNATLAKLGVPAHTISTDQIPTDKLYHSVDDEASSLNVKNMTDVISAIAQSATGIVAGRQTPTRVAPEPAGR
;
A
#
# COMPACT_ATOMS: atom_id res chain seq x y z
N MET A 1 34.78 10.60 0.28
CA MET A 1 35.09 9.33 0.96
C MET A 1 34.56 9.41 2.38
N VAL A 2 33.80 8.41 2.83
CA VAL A 2 33.18 8.36 4.17
C VAL A 2 33.69 7.13 4.91
N VAL A 3 33.85 7.22 6.23
CA VAL A 3 34.28 6.10 7.07
C VAL A 3 33.16 5.78 8.05
N ILE A 4 32.75 4.50 8.09
CA ILE A 4 31.87 3.92 9.10
C ILE A 4 32.78 3.17 10.07
N GLY A 5 33.00 3.76 11.25
CA GLY A 5 33.86 3.20 12.27
C GLY A 5 33.31 1.93 12.93
N PRO A 6 34.07 1.35 13.88
CA PRO A 6 33.70 0.11 14.55
C PRO A 6 32.48 0.25 15.48
N GLU A 7 32.16 1.48 15.91
CA GLU A 7 31.09 1.74 16.87
C GLU A 7 29.69 1.63 16.24
N PRO A 8 28.70 1.00 16.91
CA PRO A 8 27.33 0.90 16.39
C PRO A 8 26.65 2.24 16.06
N ALA A 9 27.02 3.33 16.73
CA ALA A 9 26.47 4.66 16.46
C ALA A 9 26.79 5.16 15.03
N GLU A 10 27.90 4.70 14.45
CA GLU A 10 28.34 5.08 13.10
C GLU A 10 27.36 4.65 12.01
N ARG A 11 26.49 3.67 12.31
CA ARG A 11 25.46 3.16 11.38
C ARG A 11 24.47 4.23 10.93
N GLN A 12 24.25 5.27 11.73
CA GLN A 12 23.36 6.38 11.37
C GLN A 12 23.82 7.12 10.10
N LYS A 13 25.11 7.04 9.75
CA LYS A 13 25.66 7.65 8.53
C LYS A 13 25.24 6.93 7.24
N ILE A 14 24.69 5.72 7.31
CA ILE A 14 24.44 4.87 6.13
C ILE A 14 23.24 5.32 5.31
N GLY A 15 22.14 5.71 5.95
CA GLY A 15 20.89 6.06 5.26
C GLY A 15 21.10 7.07 4.12
N PRO A 16 21.75 8.23 4.38
CA PRO A 16 22.04 9.21 3.34
C PRO A 16 22.94 8.68 2.20
N LEU A 17 23.79 7.68 2.47
CA LEU A 17 24.73 7.13 1.49
C LEU A 17 24.05 6.20 0.48
N LEU A 18 22.83 5.75 0.74
CA LEU A 18 22.04 4.97 -0.22
C LEU A 18 21.41 5.83 -1.32
N ASN A 19 21.35 7.16 -1.13
CA ASN A 19 20.90 8.13 -2.13
C ASN A 19 21.98 9.21 -2.34
N PRO A 20 23.12 8.88 -2.98
CA PRO A 20 24.26 9.78 -3.08
C PRO A 20 24.00 10.99 -4.00
N THR A 21 24.50 12.15 -3.60
CA THR A 21 24.56 13.37 -4.44
C THR A 21 25.93 13.59 -5.10
N GLU A 22 26.88 12.68 -4.85
CA GLU A 22 28.20 12.62 -5.49
C GLU A 22 28.77 11.19 -5.43
N ASN A 23 29.73 10.86 -6.29
CA ASN A 23 30.38 9.55 -6.27
C ASN A 23 31.12 9.33 -4.93
N THR A 24 30.69 8.32 -4.17
CA THR A 24 31.13 8.14 -2.79
C THR A 24 31.72 6.76 -2.56
N ILE A 25 32.95 6.72 -2.04
CA ILE A 25 33.55 5.51 -1.45
C ILE A 25 33.29 5.53 0.05
N VAL A 26 32.73 4.45 0.57
CA VAL A 26 32.40 4.25 1.98
C VAL A 26 33.26 3.11 2.53
N LEU A 27 34.18 3.43 3.42
CA LEU A 27 35.00 2.44 4.12
C LEU A 27 34.24 1.96 5.36
N VAL A 28 33.89 0.69 5.40
CA VAL A 28 33.17 0.08 6.52
C VAL A 28 34.16 -0.74 7.34
N ASP A 29 34.30 -0.42 8.63
CA ASP A 29 35.20 -1.16 9.51
C ASP A 29 34.79 -2.65 9.59
N THR A 30 35.77 -3.55 9.63
CA THR A 30 35.55 -5.00 9.80
C THR A 30 34.70 -5.38 11.02
N ALA A 31 34.66 -4.57 12.08
CA ALA A 31 33.76 -4.76 13.21
C ALA A 31 32.27 -4.67 12.82
N GLN A 32 31.94 -4.02 11.70
CA GLN A 32 30.59 -3.90 11.13
C GLN A 32 30.31 -4.94 10.02
N ARG A 33 31.07 -6.06 9.94
CA ARG A 33 30.91 -7.07 8.88
C ARG A 33 29.48 -7.58 8.70
N LYS A 34 28.73 -7.78 9.79
CA LYS A 34 27.32 -8.22 9.71
C LYS A 34 26.46 -7.21 8.95
N LEU A 35 26.61 -5.93 9.27
CA LEU A 35 25.92 -4.84 8.60
C LEU A 35 26.34 -4.73 7.13
N PHE A 36 27.63 -4.87 6.84
CA PHE A 36 28.12 -4.89 5.46
C PHE A 36 27.45 -5.99 4.64
N GLY A 37 27.32 -7.21 5.20
CA GLY A 37 26.60 -8.31 4.56
C GLY A 37 25.15 -7.95 4.26
N GLN A 38 24.43 -7.38 5.24
CA GLN A 38 23.04 -6.93 5.06
C GLN A 38 22.89 -5.87 3.96
N LEU A 39 23.82 -4.92 3.87
CA LEU A 39 23.82 -3.89 2.83
C LEU A 39 24.17 -4.47 1.45
N ALA A 40 25.15 -5.37 1.40
CA ALA A 40 25.53 -6.04 0.16
C ALA A 40 24.33 -6.83 -0.38
N ASP A 41 23.66 -7.62 0.47
CA ASP A 41 22.46 -8.36 0.11
C ASP A 41 21.37 -7.40 -0.39
N TYR A 42 21.07 -6.32 0.34
CA TYR A 42 20.08 -5.32 -0.09
C TYR A 42 20.40 -4.73 -1.47
N LEU A 43 21.64 -4.31 -1.70
CA LEU A 43 22.07 -3.71 -2.97
C LEU A 43 22.13 -4.72 -4.13
N HIS A 44 22.30 -6.02 -3.84
CA HIS A 44 22.33 -7.08 -4.84
C HIS A 44 20.95 -7.38 -5.45
N HIS A 45 19.85 -7.13 -4.73
CA HIS A 45 18.50 -7.48 -5.21
C HIS A 45 17.92 -6.50 -6.23
N GLY A 46 18.69 -5.49 -6.67
CA GLY A 46 18.19 -4.41 -7.51
C GLY A 46 17.21 -3.51 -6.74
N ILE A 47 17.05 -2.28 -7.20
CA ILE A 47 16.14 -1.32 -6.57
C ILE A 47 15.13 -0.87 -7.62
N THR A 48 13.85 -1.00 -7.31
CA THR A 48 12.78 -0.36 -8.07
C THR A 48 12.65 1.08 -7.59
N SER A 49 12.63 2.02 -8.52
CA SER A 49 12.48 3.44 -8.23
C SER A 49 11.48 4.07 -9.20
N PRO A 50 10.57 4.94 -8.73
CA PRO A 50 9.68 5.68 -9.61
C PRO A 50 10.42 6.83 -10.31
N GLU A 51 11.55 7.26 -9.75
CA GLU A 51 12.42 8.29 -10.29
C GLU A 51 13.60 7.66 -11.03
N PRO A 52 14.11 8.30 -12.09
CA PRO A 52 15.35 7.89 -12.74
C PRO A 52 16.49 7.79 -11.73
N LEU A 53 17.39 6.81 -11.92
CA LEU A 53 18.59 6.72 -11.10
C LEU A 53 19.44 7.99 -11.24
N GLY A 54 19.97 8.47 -10.11
CA GLY A 54 20.92 9.58 -10.10
C GLY A 54 22.23 9.23 -10.81
N ALA A 55 23.00 10.26 -11.14
CA ALA A 55 24.28 10.12 -11.87
C ALA A 55 25.45 9.58 -11.00
N TYR A 56 25.18 9.25 -9.74
CA TYR A 56 26.22 8.98 -8.73
C TYR A 56 26.10 7.58 -8.17
N ALA A 57 27.25 7.01 -7.80
CA ALA A 57 27.35 5.69 -7.20
C ALA A 57 27.94 5.76 -5.78
N THR A 58 27.45 4.88 -4.91
CA THR A 58 28.06 4.58 -3.62
C THR A 58 28.72 3.22 -3.68
N VAL A 59 30.02 3.15 -3.34
CA VAL A 59 30.76 1.89 -3.23
C VAL A 59 31.13 1.66 -1.77
N LEU A 60 30.65 0.55 -1.22
CA LEU A 60 30.98 0.09 0.14
C LEU A 60 32.20 -0.85 0.08
N LEU A 61 33.20 -0.58 0.90
CA LEU A 61 34.41 -1.40 1.04
C LEU A 61 34.56 -1.84 2.50
N LEU A 62 34.47 -3.14 2.77
CA LEU A 62 34.77 -3.70 4.09
C LEU A 62 36.29 -3.72 4.29
N THR A 63 36.79 -3.00 5.29
CA THR A 63 38.23 -2.84 5.52
C THR A 63 38.57 -2.77 7.01
N SER A 64 39.76 -3.24 7.38
CA SER A 64 40.27 -3.19 8.76
C SER A 64 41.18 -1.98 9.01
N THR A 65 41.21 -1.00 8.09
CA THR A 65 42.30 -0.02 8.01
C THR A 65 42.35 0.92 9.22
N ARG A 66 43.16 0.51 10.20
CA ARG A 66 43.80 1.34 11.24
C ARG A 66 45.24 1.74 10.89
N SER A 67 45.72 1.60 9.64
CA SER A 67 47.16 1.76 9.35
C SER A 67 47.48 2.53 8.07
N GLY A 68 47.97 3.77 8.27
CA GLY A 68 49.19 4.35 7.68
C GLY A 68 49.29 4.62 6.18
N ALA A 69 48.79 3.74 5.31
CA ALA A 69 48.86 3.90 3.86
C ALA A 69 47.46 3.76 3.26
N ALA A 70 47.00 4.79 2.54
CA ALA A 70 45.72 4.76 1.87
C ALA A 70 45.78 3.76 0.70
N PRO A 71 45.05 2.63 0.75
CA PRO A 71 44.98 1.73 -0.40
C PRO A 71 44.41 2.48 -1.61
N THR A 72 44.99 2.27 -2.79
CA THR A 72 44.47 2.79 -4.05
C THR A 72 43.60 1.72 -4.70
N TYR A 73 42.34 2.05 -5.00
CA TYR A 73 41.41 1.17 -5.67
C TYR A 73 41.05 1.73 -7.06
N ARG A 74 40.88 0.83 -8.03
CA ARG A 74 40.18 1.13 -9.28
C ARG A 74 38.90 0.29 -9.29
N ILE A 75 37.76 0.97 -9.29
CA ILE A 75 36.44 0.32 -9.25
C ILE A 75 35.75 0.68 -10.55
N ASN A 76 35.28 -0.34 -11.27
CA ASN A 76 34.37 -0.18 -12.39
C ASN A 76 33.03 -0.77 -11.96
N ALA A 77 31.97 0.03 -12.01
CA ALA A 77 30.61 -0.41 -11.76
C ALA A 77 29.78 -0.12 -13.01
N THR A 78 28.83 -1.01 -13.29
CA THR A 78 27.86 -0.81 -14.38
C THR A 78 26.49 -1.09 -13.82
N THR A 79 25.59 -0.13 -14.01
CA THR A 79 24.20 -0.24 -13.60
C THR A 79 23.34 -0.42 -14.84
N SER A 80 22.57 -1.50 -14.89
CA SER A 80 21.56 -1.70 -15.93
C SER A 80 20.22 -1.19 -15.42
N VAL A 81 19.59 -0.30 -16.18
CA VAL A 81 18.25 0.22 -15.88
C VAL A 81 17.28 -0.37 -16.90
N GLN A 82 16.24 -1.03 -16.40
CA GLN A 82 15.14 -1.52 -17.22
C GLN A 82 13.87 -0.72 -16.88
N PRO A 83 13.38 0.13 -17.79
CA PRO A 83 12.11 0.81 -17.59
C PRO A 83 10.96 -0.20 -17.56
N LEU A 84 10.13 -0.13 -16.52
CA LEU A 84 8.91 -0.91 -16.42
C LEU A 84 7.70 0.02 -16.53
N ALA A 85 6.82 -0.26 -17.48
CA ALA A 85 5.57 0.49 -17.63
C ALA A 85 4.50 -0.09 -16.71
N LEU A 86 4.02 0.71 -15.76
CA LEU A 86 2.92 0.38 -14.85
C LEU A 86 1.64 1.09 -15.29
N ARG A 87 0.47 0.49 -15.01
CA ARG A 87 -0.82 1.06 -15.39
C ARG A 87 -1.84 0.85 -14.30
N ASN A 88 -2.34 1.93 -13.70
CA ASN A 88 -3.60 1.85 -12.99
C ASN A 88 -4.75 1.65 -13.99
N VAL A 89 -5.78 0.94 -13.58
CA VAL A 89 -7.04 0.84 -14.33
C VAL A 89 -8.10 1.62 -13.57
N ALA A 90 -8.73 2.60 -14.22
CA ALA A 90 -9.74 3.45 -13.59
C ALA A 90 -11.01 3.53 -14.44
N GLY A 91 -12.15 3.25 -13.82
CA GLY A 91 -13.49 3.48 -14.37
C GLY A 91 -14.19 4.60 -13.64
N VAL A 92 -15.03 5.37 -14.35
CA VAL A 92 -15.79 6.49 -13.77
C VAL A 92 -17.27 6.32 -14.06
N LEU A 93 -18.09 6.40 -13.02
CA LEU A 93 -19.53 6.68 -13.16
C LEU A 93 -19.76 8.18 -12.89
N PRO A 94 -20.33 8.93 -13.85
CA PRO A 94 -20.60 10.35 -13.64
C PRO A 94 -21.63 10.54 -12.53
N GLY A 95 -21.49 11.62 -11.76
CA GLY A 95 -22.47 12.05 -10.78
C GLY A 95 -23.66 12.74 -11.43
N HIS A 96 -24.84 12.62 -10.81
CA HIS A 96 -26.08 13.20 -11.34
C HIS A 96 -26.43 14.57 -10.73
N ASP A 97 -25.73 15.03 -9.69
CA ASP A 97 -25.91 16.37 -9.12
C ASP A 97 -24.79 17.33 -9.58
N PRO A 98 -25.09 18.35 -10.41
CA PRO A 98 -24.10 19.32 -10.86
C PRO A 98 -23.38 20.06 -9.72
N LYS A 99 -24.01 20.22 -8.55
CA LYS A 99 -23.39 20.86 -7.38
C LYS A 99 -22.33 19.97 -6.72
N ARG A 100 -22.35 18.66 -7.01
CA ARG A 100 -21.47 17.63 -6.46
C ARG A 100 -20.51 17.06 -7.51
N ALA A 101 -20.43 17.69 -8.69
CA ALA A 101 -19.63 17.20 -9.82
C ALA A 101 -18.12 17.12 -9.55
N LYS A 102 -17.63 17.76 -8.49
CA LYS A 102 -16.22 17.74 -8.04
C LYS A 102 -16.01 17.06 -6.69
N GLU A 103 -16.98 16.25 -6.27
CA GLU A 103 -16.93 15.50 -5.01
C GLU A 103 -16.78 14.01 -5.32
N TYR A 104 -15.58 13.57 -5.64
CA TYR A 104 -15.29 12.20 -6.04
C TYR A 104 -15.34 11.24 -4.85
N VAL A 105 -16.01 10.10 -5.03
CA VAL A 105 -15.91 8.95 -4.11
C VAL A 105 -15.13 7.86 -4.81
N VAL A 106 -14.04 7.41 -4.19
CA VAL A 106 -13.13 6.42 -4.77
C VAL A 106 -13.39 5.06 -4.11
N PHE A 107 -13.59 4.02 -4.90
CA PHE A 107 -13.52 2.62 -4.49
C PHE A 107 -12.28 2.02 -5.14
N SER A 108 -11.41 1.40 -4.35
CA SER A 108 -10.13 0.91 -4.85
C SER A 108 -9.67 -0.38 -4.18
N GLY A 109 -8.72 -1.03 -4.84
CA GLY A 109 -7.90 -2.15 -4.40
C GLY A 109 -6.69 -2.24 -5.35
N HIS A 110 -5.70 -3.06 -5.06
CA HIS A 110 -4.60 -3.30 -6.00
C HIS A 110 -4.81 -4.60 -6.78
N TYR A 111 -4.24 -4.67 -7.98
CA TYR A 111 -4.36 -5.85 -8.85
C TYR A 111 -3.03 -6.53 -9.12
N ASP A 112 -1.91 -5.97 -8.64
CA ASP A 112 -0.64 -6.67 -8.61
C ASP A 112 -0.55 -7.58 -7.37
N HIS A 113 0.38 -8.53 -7.43
CA HIS A 113 0.86 -9.31 -6.31
C HIS A 113 2.35 -9.65 -6.54
N LEU A 114 2.91 -10.59 -5.79
CA LEU A 114 4.33 -10.95 -5.81
C LEU A 114 4.82 -11.67 -7.08
N GLY A 115 3.91 -12.22 -7.88
CA GLY A 115 4.23 -12.87 -9.15
C GLY A 115 4.87 -14.25 -8.99
N ILE A 116 6.20 -14.35 -9.00
CA ILE A 116 6.92 -15.65 -8.95
C ILE A 116 7.78 -15.72 -7.69
N LEU A 117 7.51 -16.72 -6.86
CA LEU A 117 8.24 -17.02 -5.63
C LEU A 117 9.03 -18.33 -5.76
N LYS A 118 9.77 -18.66 -4.69
CA LYS A 118 10.42 -19.97 -4.59
C LYS A 118 9.35 -21.07 -4.61
N PRO A 119 9.53 -22.15 -5.39
CA PRO A 119 8.51 -23.18 -5.48
C PRO A 119 8.18 -23.85 -4.13
N VAL A 120 6.89 -24.02 -3.83
CA VAL A 120 6.35 -24.84 -2.74
C VAL A 120 5.50 -25.93 -3.37
N ALA A 121 5.76 -27.19 -3.03
CA ALA A 121 5.08 -28.35 -3.61
C ALA A 121 5.03 -28.40 -5.17
N GLY A 122 5.94 -27.69 -5.84
CA GLY A 122 6.01 -27.63 -7.31
C GLY A 122 5.32 -26.41 -7.94
N ASP A 123 4.61 -25.60 -7.16
CA ASP A 123 4.05 -24.32 -7.60
C ASP A 123 4.94 -23.16 -7.19
N SER A 124 5.12 -22.18 -8.08
CA SER A 124 5.92 -20.97 -7.88
C SER A 124 5.14 -19.68 -8.08
N ILE A 125 3.87 -19.76 -8.47
CA ILE A 125 3.06 -18.59 -8.79
C ILE A 125 2.40 -18.13 -7.49
N ALA A 126 2.65 -16.88 -7.10
CA ALA A 126 1.87 -16.23 -6.05
C ALA A 126 0.65 -15.59 -6.71
N ASN A 127 -0.49 -16.29 -6.66
CA ASN A 127 -1.72 -15.85 -7.33
C ASN A 127 -2.40 -14.66 -6.66
N GLY A 128 -2.18 -14.44 -5.35
CA GLY A 128 -2.70 -13.27 -4.65
C GLY A 128 -4.22 -13.26 -4.57
N ALA A 129 -4.81 -14.43 -4.27
CA ALA A 129 -6.25 -14.59 -4.29
C ALA A 129 -6.94 -13.73 -3.22
N ASP A 130 -6.42 -13.70 -2.00
CA ASP A 130 -6.89 -12.79 -0.97
C ASP A 130 -6.23 -11.42 -1.14
N ASP A 131 -4.93 -11.41 -1.50
CA ASP A 131 -4.08 -10.23 -1.62
C ASP A 131 -3.61 -9.94 -3.07
N ASP A 132 -4.33 -9.15 -3.87
CA ASP A 132 -5.62 -8.53 -3.57
C ASP A 132 -6.66 -8.74 -4.67
N ALA A 133 -6.70 -9.95 -5.24
CA ALA A 133 -7.78 -10.33 -6.14
C ALA A 133 -9.16 -10.22 -5.45
N SER A 134 -9.22 -10.40 -4.12
CA SER A 134 -10.44 -10.24 -3.33
C SER A 134 -10.94 -8.78 -3.30
N GLY A 135 -10.06 -7.80 -3.06
CA GLY A 135 -10.37 -6.37 -3.11
C GLY A 135 -10.65 -5.87 -4.53
N THR A 136 -9.87 -6.30 -5.52
CA THR A 136 -10.15 -6.00 -6.93
C THR A 136 -11.53 -6.54 -7.36
N THR A 137 -11.91 -7.74 -6.90
CA THR A 137 -13.26 -8.29 -7.14
C THR A 137 -14.34 -7.38 -6.53
N ALA A 138 -14.12 -6.85 -5.32
CA ALA A 138 -15.04 -5.90 -4.69
C ALA A 138 -15.19 -4.61 -5.51
N VAL A 139 -14.10 -4.05 -6.03
CA VAL A 139 -14.13 -2.84 -6.87
C VAL A 139 -15.02 -3.05 -8.10
N VAL A 140 -14.85 -4.17 -8.80
CA VAL A 140 -15.67 -4.50 -9.99
C VAL A 140 -17.14 -4.72 -9.60
N ALA A 141 -17.41 -5.48 -8.54
CA ALA A 141 -18.77 -5.73 -8.06
C ALA A 141 -19.50 -4.46 -7.63
N LEU A 142 -18.81 -3.53 -6.96
CA LEU A 142 -19.35 -2.23 -6.56
C LEU A 142 -19.61 -1.34 -7.78
N ALA A 143 -18.74 -1.37 -8.79
CA ALA A 143 -18.96 -0.66 -10.06
C ALA A 143 -20.26 -1.12 -10.74
N GLU A 144 -20.48 -2.44 -10.83
CA GLU A 144 -21.72 -2.99 -11.35
C GLU A 144 -22.95 -2.60 -10.52
N TYR A 145 -22.84 -2.68 -9.19
CA TYR A 145 -23.91 -2.34 -8.27
C TYR A 145 -24.35 -0.89 -8.43
N PHE A 146 -23.41 0.06 -8.36
CA PHE A 146 -23.73 1.48 -8.49
C PHE A 146 -24.15 1.86 -9.90
N LYS A 147 -23.63 1.19 -10.93
CA LYS A 147 -24.13 1.37 -12.31
C LYS A 147 -25.59 0.96 -12.44
N LYS A 148 -26.00 -0.14 -11.81
CA LYS A 148 -27.40 -0.62 -11.81
C LYS A 148 -28.32 0.30 -11.00
N ARG A 149 -27.86 0.80 -9.85
CA ARG A 149 -28.64 1.77 -9.04
C ARG A 149 -28.82 3.10 -9.75
N ASN A 150 -27.76 3.60 -10.37
CA ASN A 150 -27.73 4.86 -11.12
C ASN A 150 -28.34 6.07 -10.37
N ASP A 151 -28.17 6.11 -9.05
CA ASP A 151 -28.71 7.15 -8.16
C ASP A 151 -27.62 7.92 -7.40
N ASN A 152 -26.36 7.83 -7.86
CA ASN A 152 -25.22 8.53 -7.28
C ASN A 152 -25.27 10.04 -7.61
N ALA A 153 -25.28 10.88 -6.57
CA ALA A 153 -25.16 12.33 -6.75
C ALA A 153 -23.72 12.71 -7.13
N ARG A 154 -22.76 12.05 -6.48
CA ARG A 154 -21.32 12.23 -6.67
C ARG A 154 -20.76 11.37 -7.81
N PRO A 155 -19.74 11.83 -8.54
CA PRO A 155 -18.97 10.96 -9.43
C PRO A 155 -18.25 9.87 -8.63
N LEU A 156 -18.33 8.63 -9.12
CA LEU A 156 -17.72 7.46 -8.49
C LEU A 156 -16.54 6.98 -9.33
N LEU A 157 -15.39 6.85 -8.70
CA LEU A 157 -14.18 6.30 -9.32
C LEU A 157 -13.96 4.89 -8.79
N PHE A 158 -13.71 3.96 -9.70
CA PHE A 158 -13.36 2.57 -9.41
C PHE A 158 -11.95 2.36 -9.92
N VAL A 159 -10.98 2.14 -9.02
CA VAL A 159 -9.56 2.15 -9.37
C VAL A 159 -8.88 0.88 -8.90
N ALA A 160 -8.27 0.15 -9.84
CA ALA A 160 -7.34 -0.93 -9.55
C ALA A 160 -5.90 -0.39 -9.66
N PHE A 161 -5.17 -0.34 -8.54
CA PHE A 161 -3.80 0.16 -8.49
C PHE A 161 -2.78 -0.89 -8.90
N ALA A 162 -1.71 -0.43 -9.56
CA ALA A 162 -0.56 -1.25 -9.88
C ALA A 162 0.59 -1.01 -8.91
N ALA A 163 1.36 -2.06 -8.65
CA ALA A 163 2.62 -2.03 -7.91
C ALA A 163 2.47 -1.47 -6.48
N GLU A 164 1.43 -1.94 -5.78
CA GLU A 164 1.25 -1.72 -4.33
C GLU A 164 2.40 -2.40 -3.57
N GLU A 165 2.61 -3.69 -3.84
CA GLU A 165 3.49 -4.60 -3.10
C GLU A 165 4.95 -4.15 -3.03
N VAL A 166 5.37 -3.44 -4.08
CA VAL A 166 6.75 -2.96 -4.27
C VAL A 166 6.91 -1.48 -3.94
N GLY A 167 5.88 -0.85 -3.38
CA GLY A 167 5.95 0.49 -2.79
C GLY A 167 4.83 1.46 -3.16
N GLY A 168 3.62 1.00 -3.48
CA GLY A 168 2.45 1.87 -3.70
C GLY A 168 2.60 2.81 -4.89
N TYR A 169 3.26 2.38 -5.98
CA TYR A 169 3.56 3.29 -7.09
C TYR A 169 2.30 3.77 -7.82
N GLY A 170 1.32 2.89 -7.97
CA GLY A 170 0.04 3.19 -8.60
C GLY A 170 -0.73 4.29 -7.85
N SER A 171 -0.95 4.12 -6.55
CA SER A 171 -1.65 5.11 -5.72
C SER A 171 -0.87 6.42 -5.56
N LYS A 172 0.47 6.36 -5.46
CA LYS A 172 1.34 7.56 -5.49
C LYS A 172 1.19 8.34 -6.80
N TYR A 173 1.08 7.67 -7.94
CA TYR A 173 0.82 8.33 -9.22
C TYR A 173 -0.60 8.92 -9.27
N PHE A 174 -1.61 8.14 -8.84
CA PHE A 174 -3.01 8.54 -8.83
C PHE A 174 -3.30 9.75 -7.94
N SER A 175 -2.70 9.81 -6.75
CA SER A 175 -2.89 10.92 -5.80
C SER A 175 -2.46 12.28 -6.35
N LYS A 176 -1.65 12.31 -7.43
CA LYS A 176 -1.25 13.52 -8.15
C LYS A 176 -2.21 13.93 -9.27
N GLN A 177 -3.17 13.08 -9.64
CA GLN A 177 -4.09 13.30 -10.77
C GLN A 177 -5.35 14.07 -10.37
N LEU A 178 -5.73 14.02 -9.09
CA LEU A 178 -6.88 14.72 -8.54
C LEU A 178 -6.42 15.66 -7.45
N LYS A 179 -7.14 16.78 -7.28
CA LYS A 179 -6.89 17.62 -6.12
C LYS A 179 -7.44 16.92 -4.87
N PRO A 180 -6.68 16.81 -3.77
CA PRO A 180 -7.14 16.13 -2.56
C PRO A 180 -8.48 16.64 -2.02
N GLU A 181 -8.79 17.92 -2.20
CA GLU A 181 -10.06 18.54 -1.76
C GLU A 181 -11.27 18.08 -2.59
N GLU A 182 -11.05 17.63 -3.82
CA GLU A 182 -12.10 17.08 -4.69
C GLU A 182 -12.42 15.61 -4.35
N VAL A 183 -11.57 14.93 -3.57
CA VAL A 183 -11.82 13.56 -3.11
C VAL A 183 -12.55 13.58 -1.76
N THR A 184 -13.82 13.17 -1.78
CA THR A 184 -14.68 13.16 -0.58
C THR A 184 -14.33 12.01 0.35
N ALA A 185 -14.12 10.82 -0.19
CA ALA A 185 -13.72 9.64 0.57
C ALA A 185 -13.11 8.60 -0.37
N MET A 186 -12.25 7.74 0.19
CA MET A 186 -11.72 6.56 -0.49
C MET A 186 -11.97 5.33 0.37
N PHE A 187 -12.66 4.37 -0.24
CA PHE A 187 -12.88 3.02 0.24
C PHE A 187 -11.79 2.15 -0.41
N ASN A 188 -10.64 2.02 0.25
CA ASN A 188 -9.66 1.03 -0.16
C ASN A 188 -10.10 -0.32 0.40
N ILE A 189 -10.06 -1.37 -0.41
CA ILE A 189 -10.58 -2.69 -0.07
C ILE A 189 -9.42 -3.66 -0.30
N GLU A 190 -9.02 -4.37 0.74
CA GLU A 190 -7.83 -5.22 0.73
C GLU A 190 -8.07 -6.47 1.56
N MET A 191 -7.79 -7.65 1.01
CA MET A 191 -7.85 -8.94 1.72
C MET A 191 -9.17 -9.16 2.48
N ILE A 192 -10.27 -9.27 1.71
CA ILE A 192 -11.63 -9.49 2.21
C ILE A 192 -12.09 -10.96 2.12
N GLY A 193 -11.19 -11.86 1.75
CA GLY A 193 -11.41 -13.26 1.46
C GLY A 193 -11.52 -14.16 2.69
N LYS A 194 -11.07 -13.73 3.86
CA LYS A 194 -11.08 -14.52 5.11
C LYS A 194 -12.03 -13.95 6.14
N GLU A 195 -12.39 -14.70 7.18
CA GLU A 195 -13.20 -14.12 8.27
C GLU A 195 -12.33 -13.22 9.16
N ALA A 196 -12.84 -12.02 9.46
CA ALA A 196 -12.19 -11.12 10.40
C ALA A 196 -12.10 -11.72 11.80
N LYS A 197 -11.16 -11.21 12.60
CA LYS A 197 -10.96 -11.60 14.00
C LYS A 197 -12.23 -11.55 14.85
N PHE A 198 -13.17 -10.68 14.48
CA PHE A 198 -14.44 -10.49 15.19
C PHE A 198 -15.55 -11.46 14.75
N GLY A 199 -15.25 -12.36 13.81
CA GLY A 199 -16.16 -13.38 13.31
C GLY A 199 -16.90 -12.98 12.03
N PRO A 200 -17.89 -13.78 11.60
CA PRO A 200 -18.61 -13.55 10.36
C PRO A 200 -19.42 -12.25 10.39
N LYS A 201 -19.64 -11.64 9.22
CA LYS A 201 -20.34 -10.35 9.06
C LYS A 201 -19.64 -9.20 9.78
N THR A 202 -18.33 -9.25 9.84
CA THR A 202 -17.52 -8.15 10.34
C THR A 202 -16.38 -7.87 9.37
N ALA A 203 -15.96 -6.61 9.31
CA ALA A 203 -14.72 -6.18 8.70
C ALA A 203 -14.12 -5.08 9.57
N PHE A 204 -12.81 -4.91 9.54
CA PHE A 204 -12.18 -3.79 10.23
C PHE A 204 -11.81 -2.67 9.26
N ILE A 205 -11.76 -1.45 9.77
CA ILE A 205 -11.32 -0.26 9.03
C ILE A 205 -10.04 0.26 9.65
N THR A 206 -8.98 0.38 8.85
CA THR A 206 -7.71 0.93 9.32
C THR A 206 -7.83 2.43 9.60
N GLY A 207 -7.18 2.91 10.67
CA GLY A 207 -7.28 4.32 11.07
C GLY A 207 -8.71 4.76 11.40
N TYR A 208 -9.51 3.87 12.00
CA TYR A 208 -10.94 4.07 12.34
C TYR A 208 -11.22 5.39 13.09
N ASP A 209 -10.26 5.86 13.88
CA ASP A 209 -10.31 7.06 14.72
C ASP A 209 -9.77 8.33 14.05
N LYS A 210 -9.19 8.22 12.84
CA LYS A 210 -8.59 9.36 12.11
C LYS A 210 -9.61 10.21 11.36
N SER A 211 -10.84 9.71 11.20
CA SER A 211 -12.00 10.46 10.71
C SER A 211 -13.29 9.80 11.23
N ASP A 212 -14.44 10.43 10.99
CA ASP A 212 -15.76 9.83 11.21
C ASP A 212 -16.22 8.89 10.07
N PHE A 213 -15.34 8.52 9.12
CA PHE A 213 -15.65 7.60 8.02
C PHE A 213 -16.24 6.27 8.51
N GLY A 214 -15.55 5.57 9.42
CA GLY A 214 -16.02 4.29 9.97
C GLY A 214 -17.36 4.42 10.71
N PRO A 215 -17.50 5.36 11.67
CA PRO A 215 -18.77 5.64 12.33
C PRO A 215 -19.93 5.95 11.36
N LEU A 216 -19.69 6.71 10.29
CA LEU A 216 -20.70 6.99 9.27
C LEU A 216 -21.12 5.74 8.51
N LEU A 217 -20.17 4.88 8.12
CA LEU A 217 -20.49 3.61 7.48
C LEU A 217 -21.32 2.71 8.40
N GLN A 218 -20.91 2.59 9.67
CA GLN A 218 -21.61 1.79 10.67
C GLN A 218 -23.05 2.30 10.92
N ALA A 219 -23.25 3.62 10.97
CA ALA A 219 -24.58 4.21 11.15
C ALA A 219 -25.55 3.85 10.01
N ASN A 220 -25.04 3.72 8.78
CA ASN A 220 -25.82 3.32 7.61
C ASN A 220 -26.14 1.81 7.57
N LEU A 221 -25.58 1.03 8.50
CA LEU A 221 -25.79 -0.41 8.65
C LEU A 221 -26.57 -0.81 9.90
N LYS A 222 -27.12 0.16 10.66
CA LYS A 222 -27.81 -0.06 11.94
C LYS A 222 -28.94 -1.11 11.91
N ASP A 223 -29.57 -1.31 10.76
CA ASP A 223 -30.67 -2.26 10.55
C ASP A 223 -30.19 -3.62 9.99
N THR A 224 -28.88 -3.84 9.99
CA THR A 224 -28.22 -5.07 9.54
C THR A 224 -27.43 -5.71 10.68
N ALA A 225 -27.06 -6.97 10.50
CA ALA A 225 -26.16 -7.66 11.44
C ALA A 225 -24.67 -7.35 11.20
N PHE A 226 -24.32 -6.61 10.14
CA PHE A 226 -22.93 -6.38 9.76
C PHE A 226 -22.30 -5.28 10.61
N LYS A 227 -21.04 -5.46 11.00
CA LYS A 227 -20.28 -4.48 11.77
C LYS A 227 -18.95 -4.11 11.14
N PHE A 228 -18.67 -2.81 11.11
CA PHE A 228 -17.33 -2.30 10.92
C PHE A 228 -16.69 -2.05 12.28
N GLU A 229 -15.55 -2.69 12.51
CA GLU A 229 -14.80 -2.60 13.75
C GLU A 229 -13.50 -1.79 13.52
N PRO A 230 -12.87 -1.25 14.57
CA PRO A 230 -11.51 -0.74 14.47
C PRO A 230 -10.50 -1.86 14.15
N ASP A 231 -9.39 -1.48 13.51
CA ASP A 231 -8.24 -2.38 13.26
C ASP A 231 -7.80 -3.10 14.56
N PRO A 232 -7.88 -4.45 14.62
CA PRO A 232 -7.50 -5.20 15.81
C PRO A 232 -5.99 -5.42 15.96
N TYR A 233 -5.17 -4.90 15.04
CA TYR A 233 -3.72 -5.11 14.94
C TYR A 233 -2.93 -3.79 14.94
N PRO A 234 -3.08 -2.91 15.95
CA PRO A 234 -2.47 -1.57 15.95
C PRO A 234 -0.94 -1.58 15.80
N GLU A 235 -0.26 -2.60 16.36
CA GLU A 235 1.20 -2.76 16.25
C GLU A 235 1.69 -2.97 14.80
N GLN A 236 0.80 -3.40 13.90
CA GLN A 236 1.11 -3.60 12.48
C GLN A 236 1.07 -2.30 11.68
N ASN A 237 0.51 -1.22 12.22
CA ASN A 237 0.40 0.09 11.55
C ASN A 237 -0.26 0.00 10.15
N LEU A 238 -1.31 -0.83 10.00
CA LEU A 238 -1.90 -1.17 8.70
C LEU A 238 -2.43 0.04 7.92
N PHE A 239 -2.90 1.09 8.61
CA PHE A 239 -3.35 2.33 7.96
C PHE A 239 -2.32 2.98 7.04
N TYR A 240 -1.03 2.73 7.26
CA TYR A 240 0.07 3.33 6.49
C TYR A 240 0.70 2.38 5.47
N ARG A 241 0.21 1.15 5.38
CA ARG A 241 0.82 0.05 4.63
C ARG A 241 0.02 -0.35 3.39
N SER A 242 -0.88 0.52 2.94
CA SER A 242 -1.81 0.26 1.86
C SER A 242 -2.02 1.52 1.02
N ASP A 243 -2.65 1.39 -0.15
CA ASP A 243 -2.87 2.46 -1.12
C ASP A 243 -3.63 3.67 -0.55
N ASN A 244 -4.48 3.45 0.46
CA ASN A 244 -5.22 4.51 1.16
C ASN A 244 -4.29 5.60 1.73
N ALA A 245 -3.10 5.19 2.19
CA ALA A 245 -2.16 6.04 2.92
C ALA A 245 -1.71 7.24 2.07
N THR A 246 -1.64 7.08 0.75
CA THR A 246 -1.20 8.14 -0.18
C THR A 246 -2.14 9.34 -0.18
N LEU A 247 -3.45 9.10 -0.25
CA LEU A 247 -4.48 10.14 -0.20
C LEU A 247 -4.75 10.59 1.24
N ALA A 248 -4.67 9.69 2.22
CA ALA A 248 -4.81 10.03 3.63
C ALA A 248 -3.77 11.07 4.09
N LYS A 249 -2.51 10.94 3.64
CA LYS A 249 -1.44 11.93 3.88
C LYS A 249 -1.78 13.33 3.34
N LEU A 250 -2.68 13.43 2.36
CA LEU A 250 -3.19 14.68 1.80
C LEU A 250 -4.50 15.14 2.48
N GLY A 251 -4.83 14.52 3.61
CA GLY A 251 -6.00 14.79 4.45
C GLY A 251 -7.29 14.15 3.96
N VAL A 252 -7.28 13.35 2.90
CA VAL A 252 -8.49 12.67 2.39
C VAL A 252 -8.96 11.64 3.42
N PRO A 253 -10.27 11.47 3.67
CA PRO A 253 -10.82 10.34 4.41
C PRO A 253 -10.66 9.06 3.58
N ALA A 254 -9.46 8.47 3.65
CA ALA A 254 -9.04 7.32 2.87
C ALA A 254 -8.63 6.20 3.83
N HIS A 255 -9.39 5.12 3.84
CA HIS A 255 -9.23 4.03 4.78
C HIS A 255 -9.29 2.68 4.07
N THR A 256 -8.53 1.72 4.57
CA THR A 256 -8.60 0.33 4.11
C THR A 256 -9.62 -0.44 4.92
N ILE A 257 -10.51 -1.15 4.22
CA ILE A 257 -11.47 -2.10 4.76
C ILE A 257 -10.91 -3.50 4.49
N SER A 258 -10.69 -4.27 5.53
CA SER A 258 -10.11 -5.61 5.43
C SER A 258 -10.75 -6.58 6.42
N THR A 259 -10.53 -7.87 6.17
CA THR A 259 -10.90 -8.95 7.08
C THR A 259 -9.73 -9.84 7.43
N ASP A 260 -8.57 -9.66 6.81
CA ASP A 260 -7.47 -10.59 7.02
C ASP A 260 -6.92 -10.54 8.45
N GLN A 261 -6.51 -11.71 8.94
CA GLN A 261 -5.90 -11.87 10.24
C GLN A 261 -4.37 -11.91 10.10
N ILE A 262 -3.81 -10.82 9.57
CA ILE A 262 -2.42 -10.72 9.08
C ILE A 262 -1.34 -11.28 10.02
N PRO A 263 -1.42 -11.19 11.37
CA PRO A 263 -0.36 -11.76 12.22
C PRO A 263 -0.37 -13.29 12.25
N THR A 264 -1.46 -13.91 11.82
CA THR A 264 -1.70 -15.36 11.91
C THR A 264 -2.00 -16.01 10.56
N ASP A 265 -2.27 -15.22 9.53
CA ASP A 265 -2.45 -15.75 8.19
C ASP A 265 -1.13 -16.28 7.65
N LYS A 266 -1.13 -17.54 7.26
CA LYS A 266 0.05 -18.22 6.70
C LYS A 266 0.07 -18.17 5.18
N LEU A 267 -1.05 -17.78 4.56
CA LEU A 267 -1.20 -17.73 3.11
C LEU A 267 -0.75 -16.38 2.55
N TYR A 268 -0.91 -15.29 3.33
CA TYR A 268 -0.36 -13.98 3.01
C TYR A 268 1.09 -14.05 2.49
N HIS A 269 1.33 -13.44 1.33
CA HIS A 269 2.63 -13.42 0.65
C HIS A 269 3.22 -14.82 0.36
N SER A 270 2.37 -15.80 0.06
CA SER A 270 2.77 -17.16 -0.28
C SER A 270 2.15 -17.64 -1.59
N VAL A 271 2.71 -18.71 -2.15
CA VAL A 271 2.13 -19.38 -3.33
C VAL A 271 0.84 -20.13 -3.00
N ASP A 272 0.49 -20.29 -1.72
CA ASP A 272 -0.73 -20.97 -1.29
C ASP A 272 -1.90 -19.99 -1.11
N ASP A 273 -1.72 -18.69 -1.41
CA ASP A 273 -2.83 -17.72 -1.47
C ASP A 273 -3.66 -17.92 -2.75
N GLU A 274 -4.47 -18.97 -2.70
CA GLU A 274 -5.23 -19.51 -3.82
C GLU A 274 -6.71 -19.20 -3.71
N ALA A 275 -7.41 -19.19 -4.86
CA ALA A 275 -8.86 -18.94 -4.91
C ALA A 275 -9.66 -19.92 -4.04
N SER A 276 -9.16 -21.16 -3.87
CA SER A 276 -9.77 -22.17 -3.00
C SER A 276 -9.66 -21.86 -1.50
N SER A 277 -8.77 -20.94 -1.10
CA SER A 277 -8.64 -20.50 0.29
C SER A 277 -9.69 -19.46 0.68
N LEU A 278 -10.36 -18.84 -0.31
CA LEU A 278 -11.30 -17.75 -0.10
C LEU A 278 -12.65 -18.22 0.43
N ASN A 279 -13.15 -17.52 1.45
CA ASN A 279 -14.53 -17.56 1.89
C ASN A 279 -15.36 -16.56 1.06
N VAL A 280 -15.84 -17.00 -0.11
CA VAL A 280 -16.66 -16.19 -1.03
C VAL A 280 -17.93 -15.63 -0.36
N LYS A 281 -18.49 -16.36 0.62
CA LYS A 281 -19.65 -15.86 1.38
C LYS A 281 -19.27 -14.64 2.22
N ASN A 282 -18.13 -14.68 2.91
CA ASN A 282 -17.61 -13.55 3.65
C ASN A 282 -17.37 -12.35 2.73
N MET A 283 -16.70 -12.54 1.60
CA MET A 283 -16.49 -11.49 0.60
C MET A 283 -17.81 -10.85 0.17
N THR A 284 -18.83 -11.67 -0.10
CA THR A 284 -20.16 -11.19 -0.49
C THR A 284 -20.81 -10.36 0.62
N ASP A 285 -20.73 -10.81 1.87
CA ASP A 285 -21.25 -10.08 3.03
C ASP A 285 -20.53 -8.72 3.19
N VAL A 286 -19.19 -8.68 3.04
CA VAL A 286 -18.37 -7.45 3.12
C VAL A 286 -18.69 -6.48 1.97
N ILE A 287 -18.70 -6.95 0.73
CA ILE A 287 -18.99 -6.14 -0.46
C ILE A 287 -20.40 -5.53 -0.35
N SER A 288 -21.37 -6.33 0.09
CA SER A 288 -22.75 -5.86 0.30
C SER A 288 -22.83 -4.78 1.39
N ALA A 289 -22.07 -4.96 2.49
CA ALA A 289 -21.99 -3.97 3.56
C ALA A 289 -21.34 -2.66 3.10
N ILE A 290 -20.26 -2.72 2.30
CA ILE A 290 -19.64 -1.54 1.68
C ILE A 290 -20.66 -0.83 0.77
N ALA A 291 -21.33 -1.57 -0.11
CA ALA A 291 -22.33 -1.03 -1.03
C ALA A 291 -23.45 -0.28 -0.31
N GLN A 292 -24.01 -0.89 0.75
CA GLN A 292 -25.09 -0.30 1.54
C GLN A 292 -24.62 0.88 2.40
N SER A 293 -23.48 0.73 3.08
CA SER A 293 -22.95 1.77 3.97
C SER A 293 -22.47 3.02 3.23
N ALA A 294 -22.00 2.88 1.99
CA ALA A 294 -21.56 4.02 1.18
C ALA A 294 -22.71 4.92 0.69
N THR A 295 -23.98 4.48 0.75
CA THR A 295 -25.11 5.17 0.09
C THR A 295 -25.29 6.62 0.52
N GLY A 296 -25.10 6.97 1.79
CA GLY A 296 -25.22 8.36 2.24
C GLY A 296 -24.11 9.26 1.72
N ILE A 297 -22.89 8.72 1.59
CA ILE A 297 -21.74 9.41 0.98
C ILE A 297 -21.96 9.54 -0.53
N VAL A 298 -22.29 8.46 -1.23
CA VAL A 298 -22.53 8.44 -2.68
C VAL A 298 -23.68 9.39 -3.10
N ALA A 299 -24.74 9.46 -2.29
CA ALA A 299 -25.88 10.36 -2.52
C ALA A 299 -25.61 11.83 -2.11
N GLY A 300 -24.41 12.18 -1.65
CA GLY A 300 -24.06 13.55 -1.25
C GLY A 300 -24.76 14.05 0.03
N ARG A 301 -25.28 13.13 0.85
CA ARG A 301 -25.95 13.43 2.13
C ARG A 301 -25.00 13.43 3.33
N GLN A 302 -23.90 12.70 3.22
CA GLN A 302 -22.85 12.59 4.24
C GLN A 302 -21.49 12.92 3.63
N THR A 303 -20.65 13.61 4.38
CA THR A 303 -19.26 13.90 4.01
C THR A 303 -18.41 13.59 5.23
N PRO A 304 -17.54 12.58 5.18
CA PRO A 304 -16.62 12.31 6.28
C PRO A 304 -15.68 13.50 6.52
N THR A 305 -15.38 13.73 7.79
CA THR A 305 -14.33 14.62 8.27
C THR A 305 -12.98 14.26 7.67
N ARG A 306 -12.18 15.27 7.35
CA ARG A 306 -10.83 15.09 6.78
C ARG A 306 -9.91 14.43 7.80
N VAL A 307 -8.99 13.60 7.32
CA VAL A 307 -7.88 13.08 8.14
C VAL A 307 -6.94 14.25 8.46
N ALA A 308 -6.46 14.32 9.70
CA ALA A 308 -5.49 15.33 10.09
C ALA A 308 -4.20 15.18 9.25
N PRO A 309 -3.65 16.27 8.68
CA PRO A 309 -2.38 16.20 7.98
C PRO A 309 -1.29 15.72 8.94
N GLU A 310 -0.53 14.70 8.54
CA GLU A 310 0.62 14.26 9.33
C GLU A 310 1.86 15.06 8.98
N PRO A 311 2.74 15.38 9.95
CA PRO A 311 4.00 16.06 9.67
C PRO A 311 4.83 15.27 8.67
N ALA A 312 5.43 15.95 7.69
CA ALA A 312 6.35 15.32 6.75
C ALA A 312 7.52 14.67 7.52
N GLY A 313 7.67 13.34 7.42
CA GLY A 313 8.83 12.62 7.98
C GLY A 313 8.53 11.44 8.92
N ARG A 314 7.31 10.88 8.90
CA ARG A 314 7.05 9.53 9.45
C ARG A 314 6.67 8.57 8.33
#